data_AF-A0A6J1EAC6-F1
#
_entry.id   AF-A0A6J1EAC6-F1
#
_cell.length_a   1.000
_cell.length_b   1.000
_cell.length_c   1.000
_cell.angle_alpha   90.00
_cell.angle_beta   90.00
_cell.angle_gamma   90.00
#
_symmetry.space_group_name_H-M   'P 1'
#
loop_
_entity.id
_entity.type
_entity.pdbx_description
1 polymer ?
#
loop_
_entity_poly.entity_id
_entity_poly.type
_entity_poly.pdbx_seq_one_letter_code
_entity_poly.pdbx_strand_id
1 'polypeptide(L)'
;MNPVPHQFAAQPPRFLMPPPNQPPSCSSFWDNLNVRDRLRDLQDSLDLAKSIINIDRQKELEMLTIIKEGKSSEQSADNLPYDSSIGEFSDYLEDKRISLELQESRSVEVAAALMKRLREQLHPFRIDTDESSLREAVKLSTKLSKAKRNKQWRKRKRKRIAESLAKERESFDQVDREADEWRAREIAKDIAKRKVEKMKEIARIKAKEEKKKLDSELELALIVEKLQELRSIRIQKLKKQGHFLPEEDDKFLEKVRAAVEEEERQALAAADTDAAKDAIATAEVSRKTIPSYNLESRDPDSATERSEERNDQRTASVDDKVSNISTNKEPGKQFGEVQGFGRAYDYAANLPMEFYHYYYGSNTDMGTLIEVRRSWDAFIRPGGSRIPGHWVQPPPPADEIWAAYLVRPK
;
A
#
# COMPACT_ATOMS: atom_id res chain seq x y z
N MET A 1 -24.52 -42.69 -37.06
CA MET A 1 -25.68 -41.81 -37.25
C MET A 1 -25.44 -40.54 -36.45
N ASN A 2 -24.92 -39.49 -37.09
CA ASN A 2 -24.73 -38.17 -36.47
C ASN A 2 -26.04 -37.37 -36.55
N PRO A 3 -26.45 -36.62 -35.52
CA PRO A 3 -27.47 -35.60 -35.69
C PRO A 3 -26.84 -34.30 -36.20
N VAL A 4 -27.48 -33.73 -37.23
CA VAL A 4 -27.15 -32.47 -37.89
C VAL A 4 -27.47 -31.27 -36.98
N PRO A 5 -26.62 -30.23 -36.85
CA PRO A 5 -26.97 -29.03 -36.11
C PRO A 5 -27.97 -28.18 -36.90
N HIS A 6 -29.12 -27.87 -36.30
CA HIS A 6 -30.09 -26.93 -36.83
C HIS A 6 -29.52 -25.50 -36.76
N GLN A 7 -29.38 -24.85 -37.91
CA GLN A 7 -29.09 -23.42 -38.01
C GLN A 7 -30.34 -22.62 -37.61
N PHE A 8 -30.22 -21.77 -36.58
CA PHE A 8 -31.23 -20.76 -36.28
C PHE A 8 -31.14 -19.64 -37.32
N ALA A 9 -32.10 -19.62 -38.26
CA ALA A 9 -32.31 -18.47 -39.14
C ALA A 9 -32.81 -17.27 -38.31
N ALA A 10 -32.11 -16.14 -38.44
CA ALA A 10 -32.51 -14.88 -37.83
C ALA A 10 -33.85 -14.41 -38.42
N GLN A 11 -34.88 -14.26 -37.58
CA GLN A 11 -36.13 -13.63 -38.01
C GLN A 11 -35.96 -12.10 -38.08
N PRO A 12 -36.56 -11.44 -39.09
CA PRO A 12 -36.53 -9.98 -39.19
C PRO A 12 -37.38 -9.34 -38.08
N PRO A 13 -37.04 -8.12 -37.63
CA PRO A 13 -37.76 -7.45 -36.56
C PRO A 13 -39.19 -7.12 -37.02
N ARG A 14 -40.19 -7.75 -36.38
CA ARG A 14 -41.59 -7.38 -36.52
C ARG A 14 -41.80 -6.02 -35.86
N PHE A 15 -42.00 -4.99 -36.66
CA PHE A 15 -42.51 -3.71 -36.20
C PHE A 15 -43.92 -3.92 -35.63
N LEU A 16 -44.09 -3.64 -34.33
CA LEU A 16 -45.40 -3.59 -33.69
C LEU A 16 -46.14 -2.36 -34.23
N MET A 17 -47.20 -2.57 -35.02
CA MET A 17 -48.23 -1.55 -35.23
C MET A 17 -48.86 -1.19 -33.87
N PRO A 18 -49.08 0.09 -33.55
CA PRO A 18 -49.86 0.46 -32.39
C PRO A 18 -51.35 0.15 -32.63
N PRO A 19 -52.10 -0.28 -31.61
CA PRO A 19 -53.51 -0.62 -31.75
C PRO A 19 -54.35 0.63 -32.09
N PRO A 20 -55.40 0.50 -32.92
CA PRO A 20 -56.35 1.57 -33.13
C PRO A 20 -57.21 1.69 -31.86
N ASN A 21 -57.46 2.91 -31.40
CA ASN A 21 -58.14 3.30 -30.16
C ASN A 21 -57.20 3.63 -29.00
N GLN A 22 -56.37 4.66 -29.18
CA GLN A 22 -56.00 5.53 -28.06
C GLN A 22 -57.16 6.51 -27.81
N PRO A 23 -57.66 6.68 -26.56
CA PRO A 23 -58.53 7.81 -26.25
C PRO A 23 -57.79 9.11 -26.56
N PRO A 24 -58.51 10.18 -26.95
CA PRO A 24 -57.91 11.42 -27.41
C PRO A 24 -56.93 11.93 -26.36
N SER A 25 -55.69 12.11 -26.80
CA SER A 25 -54.62 12.89 -26.20
C SER A 25 -54.93 13.35 -24.78
N CYS A 26 -54.52 12.57 -23.78
CA CYS A 26 -54.51 13.04 -22.41
C CYS A 26 -53.53 14.22 -22.33
N SER A 27 -54.10 15.40 -22.55
CA SER A 27 -53.79 16.70 -22.01
C SER A 27 -52.32 17.11 -22.06
N SER A 28 -52.03 18.17 -22.82
CA SER A 28 -50.80 18.96 -22.71
C SER A 28 -50.42 19.33 -21.26
N PHE A 29 -51.37 19.22 -20.32
CA PHE A 29 -51.15 19.30 -18.87
C PHE A 29 -50.06 18.36 -18.34
N TRP A 30 -49.98 17.10 -18.80
CA TRP A 30 -49.07 16.09 -18.22
C TRP A 30 -47.63 16.15 -18.76
N ASP A 31 -47.30 17.15 -19.58
CA ASP A 31 -45.92 17.39 -20.00
C ASP A 31 -45.05 17.86 -18.81
N ASN A 32 -43.81 17.37 -18.69
CA ASN A 32 -42.97 17.55 -17.49
C ASN A 32 -42.71 19.03 -17.16
N LEU A 33 -42.59 19.88 -18.17
CA LEU A 33 -42.41 21.32 -18.00
C LEU A 33 -43.72 21.96 -17.48
N ASN A 34 -44.85 21.64 -18.09
CA ASN A 34 -46.17 22.17 -17.73
C ASN A 34 -46.61 21.73 -16.33
N VAL A 35 -46.37 20.47 -15.94
CA VAL A 35 -46.65 19.97 -14.57
C VAL A 35 -45.80 20.70 -13.55
N ARG A 36 -44.51 20.91 -13.83
CA ARG A 36 -43.59 21.58 -12.90
C ARG A 36 -43.96 23.04 -12.68
N ASP A 37 -44.28 23.76 -13.75
CA ASP A 37 -44.66 25.18 -13.67
C ASP A 37 -46.01 25.34 -12.95
N ARG A 38 -46.98 24.45 -13.21
CA ARG A 38 -48.27 24.46 -12.50
C ARG A 38 -48.14 24.10 -11.02
N LEU A 39 -47.26 23.16 -10.66
CA LEU A 39 -46.96 22.85 -9.26
C LEU A 39 -46.26 24.02 -8.56
N ARG A 40 -45.42 24.77 -9.29
CA ARG A 40 -44.81 26.00 -8.78
C ARG A 40 -45.87 27.07 -8.53
N ASP A 41 -46.75 27.33 -9.50
CA ASP A 41 -47.84 28.30 -9.33
C ASP A 41 -48.79 27.94 -8.20
N LEU A 42 -49.03 26.65 -7.97
CA LEU A 42 -49.81 26.14 -6.84
C LEU A 42 -49.07 26.38 -5.51
N GLN A 43 -47.77 26.10 -5.47
CA GLN A 43 -46.94 26.36 -4.30
C GLN A 43 -46.94 27.85 -3.94
N ASP A 44 -46.74 28.73 -4.93
CA ASP A 44 -46.73 30.18 -4.72
C ASP A 44 -48.10 30.69 -4.25
N SER A 45 -49.20 30.12 -4.76
CA SER A 45 -50.56 30.45 -4.33
C SER A 45 -50.85 29.98 -2.90
N LEU A 46 -50.33 28.82 -2.49
CA LEU A 46 -50.42 28.33 -1.12
C LEU A 46 -49.57 29.16 -0.15
N ASP A 47 -48.39 29.60 -0.58
CA ASP A 47 -47.52 30.44 0.25
C ASP A 47 -48.09 31.85 0.39
N LEU A 48 -48.72 32.39 -0.65
CA LEU A 48 -49.54 33.61 -0.56
C LEU A 48 -50.70 33.44 0.43
N ALA A 49 -51.45 32.34 0.35
CA ALA A 49 -52.56 32.06 1.26
C ALA A 49 -52.08 31.99 2.73
N LYS A 50 -50.99 31.27 2.99
CA LYS A 50 -50.38 31.20 4.33
C LYS A 50 -49.91 32.57 4.80
N SER A 51 -49.33 33.38 3.91
CA SER A 51 -48.88 34.73 4.27
C SER A 51 -50.04 35.62 4.68
N ILE A 52 -51.16 35.59 3.94
CA ILE A 52 -52.38 36.35 4.28
C ILE A 52 -52.92 35.91 5.64
N ILE A 53 -53.07 34.60 5.86
CA ILE A 53 -53.52 34.05 7.16
C ILE A 53 -52.59 34.45 8.31
N ASN A 54 -51.28 34.41 8.09
CA ASN A 54 -50.31 34.80 9.11
C ASN A 54 -50.32 36.31 9.38
N ILE A 55 -50.52 37.15 8.36
CA ILE A 55 -50.66 38.60 8.49
C ILE A 55 -51.94 38.95 9.25
N ASP A 56 -53.06 38.32 8.92
CA ASP A 56 -54.34 38.56 9.61
C ASP A 56 -54.23 38.11 11.08
N ARG A 57 -53.63 36.94 11.35
CA ARG A 57 -53.34 36.47 12.70
C ARG A 57 -52.41 37.41 13.47
N GLN A 58 -51.39 37.96 12.80
CA GLN A 58 -50.44 38.90 13.42
C GLN A 58 -51.17 40.20 13.82
N LYS A 59 -52.04 40.72 12.96
CA LYS A 59 -52.87 41.89 13.26
C LYS A 59 -53.85 41.63 14.40
N GLU A 60 -54.47 40.44 14.44
CA GLU A 60 -55.33 40.03 15.57
C GLU A 60 -54.55 39.97 16.90
N LEU A 61 -53.32 39.45 16.87
CA LEU A 61 -52.46 39.40 18.06
C LEU A 61 -52.00 40.80 18.49
N GLU A 62 -51.72 41.70 17.55
CA GLU A 62 -51.43 43.12 17.80
C GLU A 62 -52.63 43.84 18.43
N MET A 63 -53.85 43.61 17.93
CA MET A 63 -55.06 44.13 18.55
C MET A 63 -55.25 43.61 19.99
N LEU A 64 -55.02 42.31 20.22
CA LEU A 64 -55.12 41.72 21.56
C LEU A 64 -54.04 42.25 22.52
N THR A 65 -52.87 42.65 22.03
CA THR A 65 -51.81 43.26 22.86
C THR A 65 -52.14 44.70 23.22
N ILE A 66 -52.67 45.49 22.28
CA ILE A 66 -53.14 46.87 22.55
C ILE A 66 -54.27 46.85 23.60
N ILE A 67 -55.26 45.95 23.45
CA ILE A 67 -56.35 45.78 24.44
C ILE A 67 -55.81 45.35 25.81
N LYS A 68 -54.73 44.58 25.85
CA LYS A 68 -54.09 44.10 27.08
C LYS A 68 -53.24 45.19 27.75
N GLU A 69 -52.54 46.01 26.98
CA GLU A 69 -51.71 47.12 27.48
C GLU A 69 -52.57 48.29 27.98
N GLY A 70 -53.66 48.63 27.30
CA GLY A 70 -54.64 49.63 27.77
C GLY A 70 -55.29 49.28 29.12
N LYS A 71 -55.43 47.99 29.45
CA LYS A 71 -55.93 47.51 30.75
C LYS A 71 -54.90 47.59 31.89
N SER A 72 -53.63 47.86 31.59
CA SER A 72 -52.55 47.86 32.60
C SER A 72 -52.18 49.26 33.12
N SER A 73 -52.81 50.30 32.60
CA SER A 73 -52.63 51.69 33.05
C SER A 73 -53.94 52.26 33.60
N GLU A 74 -54.43 51.75 34.72
CA GLU A 74 -55.22 52.51 35.70
C GLU A 74 -55.53 51.65 36.95
N GLN A 75 -54.75 51.86 38.01
CA GLN A 75 -55.28 51.74 39.37
C GLN A 75 -55.84 53.10 39.76
N SER A 76 -57.14 53.31 39.58
CA SER A 76 -57.97 54.08 40.51
C SER A 76 -59.45 53.95 40.14
N ALA A 77 -60.26 53.80 41.18
CA ALA A 77 -61.62 53.33 41.18
C ALA A 77 -62.64 54.15 40.37
N ASP A 78 -63.76 53.47 40.11
CA ASP A 78 -65.06 54.00 39.73
C ASP A 78 -65.13 54.76 38.41
N ASN A 79 -65.30 53.99 37.33
CA ASN A 79 -66.53 53.99 36.55
C ASN A 79 -66.46 52.86 35.53
N LEU A 80 -67.63 52.39 35.09
CA LEU A 80 -67.79 51.44 34.00
C LEU A 80 -67.51 52.16 32.67
N PRO A 81 -66.59 51.70 31.81
CA PRO A 81 -66.80 51.89 30.38
C PRO A 81 -66.52 50.58 29.64
N TYR A 82 -67.60 49.94 29.19
CA TYR A 82 -67.55 48.77 28.30
C TYR A 82 -67.06 49.12 26.88
N ASP A 83 -66.54 50.33 26.60
CA ASP A 83 -66.36 50.79 25.21
C ASP A 83 -65.01 51.48 24.89
N SER A 84 -64.09 51.60 25.85
CA SER A 84 -62.87 52.40 25.63
C SER A 84 -61.87 51.77 24.64
N SER A 85 -61.88 50.44 24.46
CA SER A 85 -60.95 49.78 23.54
C SER A 85 -61.41 49.74 22.08
N ILE A 86 -62.69 50.02 21.82
CA ILE A 86 -63.25 50.08 20.46
C ILE A 86 -63.00 51.46 19.85
N GLY A 87 -63.03 52.52 20.68
CA GLY A 87 -62.78 53.91 20.26
C GLY A 87 -61.38 54.14 19.69
N GLU A 88 -60.33 53.68 20.38
CA GLU A 88 -58.93 53.88 19.92
C GLU A 88 -58.62 53.20 18.58
N PHE A 89 -59.27 52.07 18.30
CA PHE A 89 -59.14 51.36 17.03
C PHE A 89 -59.89 52.07 15.89
N SER A 90 -61.08 52.61 16.19
CA SER A 90 -61.83 53.45 15.26
C SER A 90 -61.03 54.70 14.90
N ASP A 91 -60.42 55.37 15.89
CA ASP A 91 -59.61 56.57 15.69
C ASP A 91 -58.35 56.29 14.83
N TYR A 92 -57.70 55.14 15.02
CA TYR A 92 -56.56 54.71 14.18
C TYR A 92 -56.96 54.39 12.72
N LEU A 93 -58.13 53.81 12.52
CA LEU A 93 -58.68 53.55 11.18
C LEU A 93 -59.12 54.83 10.47
N GLU A 94 -59.70 55.78 11.21
CA GLU A 94 -60.04 57.10 10.70
C GLU A 94 -58.81 57.94 10.35
N ASP A 95 -57.75 57.92 11.17
CA ASP A 95 -56.46 58.59 10.90
C ASP A 95 -55.82 58.08 9.59
N LYS A 96 -55.95 56.77 9.31
CA LYS A 96 -55.51 56.16 8.04
C LYS A 96 -56.51 56.25 6.90
N ARG A 97 -57.69 56.85 7.11
CA ARG A 97 -58.82 56.93 6.16
C ARG A 97 -59.25 55.56 5.61
N ILE A 98 -59.23 54.53 6.45
CA ILE A 98 -59.62 53.17 6.06
C ILE A 98 -61.01 52.88 6.64
N SER A 99 -62.04 52.90 5.80
CA SER A 99 -63.37 52.46 6.22
C SER A 99 -63.39 50.95 6.47
N LEU A 100 -63.73 50.54 7.70
CA LEU A 100 -63.72 49.14 8.14
C LEU A 100 -64.55 48.23 7.22
N GLU A 101 -65.76 48.67 6.85
CA GLU A 101 -66.67 47.93 5.96
C GLU A 101 -66.06 47.70 4.55
N LEU A 102 -65.28 48.66 4.04
CA LEU A 102 -64.55 48.51 2.77
C LEU A 102 -63.34 47.58 2.92
N GLN A 103 -62.67 47.59 4.07
CA GLN A 103 -61.54 46.69 4.33
C GLN A 103 -61.99 45.23 4.49
N GLU A 104 -63.11 45.01 5.17
CA GLU A 104 -63.73 43.68 5.33
C GLU A 104 -64.26 43.13 3.99
N SER A 105 -64.96 43.94 3.21
CA SER A 105 -65.41 43.52 1.88
C SER A 105 -64.22 43.16 0.96
N ARG A 106 -63.14 43.96 1.00
CA ARG A 106 -61.93 43.71 0.22
C ARG A 106 -61.17 42.46 0.69
N SER A 107 -61.10 42.17 2.00
CA SER A 107 -60.42 40.97 2.50
C SER A 107 -61.19 39.70 2.13
N VAL A 108 -62.53 39.73 2.23
CA VAL A 108 -63.41 38.63 1.81
C VAL A 108 -63.30 38.39 0.30
N GLU A 109 -63.24 39.45 -0.52
CA GLU A 109 -63.06 39.35 -1.97
C GLU A 109 -61.71 38.72 -2.34
N VAL A 110 -60.62 39.14 -1.68
CA VAL A 110 -59.27 38.58 -1.87
C VAL A 110 -59.25 37.09 -1.49
N ALA A 111 -59.87 36.72 -0.37
CA ALA A 111 -59.97 35.32 0.05
C ALA A 111 -60.78 34.46 -0.94
N ALA A 112 -61.91 34.99 -1.43
CA ALA A 112 -62.74 34.31 -2.43
C ALA A 112 -61.99 34.12 -3.77
N ALA A 113 -61.27 35.13 -4.23
CA ALA A 113 -60.45 35.07 -5.44
C ALA A 113 -59.32 34.04 -5.31
N LEU A 114 -58.64 34.00 -4.16
CA LEU A 114 -57.59 33.02 -3.88
C LEU A 114 -58.14 31.59 -3.82
N MET A 115 -59.27 31.38 -3.16
CA MET A 115 -59.94 30.08 -3.10
C MET A 115 -60.39 29.59 -4.48
N LYS A 116 -60.88 30.50 -5.33
CA LYS A 116 -61.22 30.18 -6.72
C LYS A 116 -59.97 29.75 -7.50
N ARG A 117 -58.88 30.50 -7.39
CA ARG A 117 -57.59 30.17 -8.02
C ARG A 117 -57.06 28.79 -7.58
N LEU A 118 -57.10 28.49 -6.28
CA LEU A 118 -56.69 27.17 -5.77
C LEU A 118 -57.58 26.05 -6.31
N ARG A 119 -58.90 26.27 -6.42
CA ARG A 119 -59.82 25.27 -7.01
C ARG A 119 -59.50 25.01 -8.48
N GLU A 120 -59.22 26.05 -9.26
CA GLU A 120 -58.85 25.94 -10.68
C GLU A 120 -57.49 25.23 -10.86
N GLN A 121 -56.51 25.53 -10.01
CA GLN A 121 -55.19 24.89 -10.04
C GLN A 121 -55.24 23.41 -9.60
N LEU A 122 -56.14 23.06 -8.68
CA LEU A 122 -56.31 21.69 -8.19
C LEU A 122 -57.23 20.84 -9.08
N HIS A 123 -58.03 21.46 -9.94
CA HIS A 123 -58.98 20.76 -10.82
C HIS A 123 -58.33 19.66 -11.68
N PRO A 124 -57.16 19.85 -12.32
CA PRO A 124 -56.52 18.81 -13.12
C PRO A 124 -55.98 17.62 -12.31
N PHE A 125 -55.76 17.81 -11.01
CA PHE A 125 -55.32 16.77 -10.09
C PHE A 125 -56.49 16.02 -9.46
N ARG A 126 -57.73 16.45 -9.71
CA ARG A 126 -58.91 15.66 -9.39
C ARG A 126 -58.90 14.44 -10.31
N ILE A 127 -58.38 13.35 -9.75
CA ILE A 127 -58.64 12.02 -10.26
C ILE A 127 -60.15 11.85 -10.07
N ASP A 128 -60.91 11.88 -11.16
CA ASP A 128 -62.26 11.31 -11.13
C ASP A 128 -62.11 9.95 -10.48
N THR A 129 -62.80 9.73 -9.35
CA THR A 129 -62.65 8.54 -8.51
C THR A 129 -63.22 7.32 -9.23
N ASP A 130 -62.60 6.95 -10.33
CA ASP A 130 -62.82 5.71 -11.04
C ASP A 130 -62.00 4.64 -10.32
N GLU A 131 -62.66 3.59 -9.86
CA GLU A 131 -62.08 2.45 -9.16
C GLU A 131 -60.87 1.86 -9.91
N SER A 132 -60.84 1.99 -11.24
CA SER A 132 -59.72 1.60 -12.09
C SER A 132 -58.44 2.40 -11.79
N SER A 133 -58.55 3.73 -11.68
CA SER A 133 -57.42 4.64 -11.44
C SER A 133 -56.76 4.44 -10.07
N LEU A 134 -57.57 4.17 -9.03
CA LEU A 134 -57.08 3.85 -7.69
C LEU A 134 -56.32 2.52 -7.67
N ARG A 135 -56.83 1.51 -8.38
CA ARG A 135 -56.13 0.21 -8.53
C ARG A 135 -54.79 0.37 -9.24
N GLU A 136 -54.71 1.23 -10.25
CA GLU A 136 -53.45 1.53 -10.92
C GLU A 136 -52.46 2.28 -10.02
N ALA A 137 -52.93 3.25 -9.23
CA ALA A 137 -52.11 3.94 -8.24
C ALA A 137 -51.53 2.98 -7.19
N VAL A 138 -52.33 2.04 -6.68
CA VAL A 138 -51.86 0.99 -5.75
C VAL A 138 -50.82 0.09 -6.42
N LYS A 139 -51.05 -0.34 -7.68
CA LYS A 139 -50.05 -1.11 -8.45
C LYS A 139 -48.74 -0.33 -8.67
N LEU A 140 -48.81 0.98 -8.90
CA LEU A 140 -47.62 1.82 -9.05
C LEU A 140 -46.85 1.95 -7.73
N SER A 141 -47.55 2.17 -6.60
CA SER A 141 -46.93 2.27 -5.27
C SER A 141 -46.17 0.99 -4.87
N THR A 142 -46.74 -0.18 -5.19
CA THR A 142 -46.10 -1.48 -4.93
C THR A 142 -44.88 -1.70 -5.84
N LYS A 143 -44.96 -1.32 -7.12
CA LYS A 143 -43.81 -1.32 -8.06
C LYS A 143 -42.68 -0.40 -7.56
N LEU A 144 -43.00 0.81 -7.10
CA LEU A 144 -42.02 1.75 -6.53
C LEU A 144 -41.36 1.17 -5.27
N SER A 145 -42.13 0.59 -4.37
CA SER A 145 -41.62 -0.05 -3.16
C SER A 145 -40.69 -1.24 -3.47
N LYS A 146 -41.07 -2.07 -4.46
CA LYS A 146 -40.23 -3.16 -4.97
C LYS A 146 -38.93 -2.63 -5.61
N ALA A 147 -39.01 -1.56 -6.38
CA ALA A 147 -37.86 -0.92 -7.00
C ALA A 147 -36.88 -0.36 -5.94
N LYS A 148 -37.39 0.32 -4.90
CA LYS A 148 -36.60 0.80 -3.76
C LYS A 148 -35.88 -0.35 -3.05
N ARG A 149 -36.59 -1.44 -2.72
CA ARG A 149 -36.02 -2.63 -2.09
C ARG A 149 -34.95 -3.29 -2.96
N ASN A 150 -35.20 -3.43 -4.26
CA ASN A 150 -34.25 -4.01 -5.20
C ASN A 150 -32.99 -3.14 -5.34
N LYS A 151 -33.13 -1.81 -5.38
CA LYS A 151 -31.99 -0.87 -5.38
C LYS A 151 -31.12 -1.05 -4.14
N GLN A 152 -31.73 -1.12 -2.96
CA GLN A 152 -31.01 -1.37 -1.70
C GLN A 152 -30.34 -2.75 -1.70
N TRP A 153 -31.03 -3.79 -2.15
CA TRP A 153 -30.47 -5.14 -2.23
C TRP A 153 -29.27 -5.21 -3.18
N ARG A 154 -29.36 -4.60 -4.37
CA ARG A 154 -28.23 -4.51 -5.31
C ARG A 154 -27.04 -3.75 -4.70
N LYS A 155 -27.30 -2.67 -3.96
CA LYS A 155 -26.25 -1.92 -3.24
C LYS A 155 -25.56 -2.81 -2.19
N ARG A 156 -26.34 -3.52 -1.35
CA ARG A 156 -25.81 -4.46 -0.35
C ARG A 156 -25.04 -5.63 -0.99
N LYS A 157 -25.52 -6.17 -2.11
CA LYS A 157 -24.84 -7.25 -2.85
C LYS A 157 -23.49 -6.77 -3.39
N ARG A 158 -23.45 -5.61 -4.06
CA ARG A 158 -22.19 -5.03 -4.55
C ARG A 158 -21.21 -4.74 -3.42
N LYS A 159 -21.69 -4.21 -2.29
CA LYS A 159 -20.86 -3.96 -1.10
C LYS A 159 -20.23 -5.25 -0.58
N ARG A 160 -21.01 -6.33 -0.40
CA ARG A 160 -20.48 -7.64 0.02
C ARG A 160 -19.46 -8.24 -0.96
N ILE A 161 -19.69 -8.09 -2.27
CA ILE A 161 -18.73 -8.55 -3.28
C ILE A 161 -17.43 -7.75 -3.20
N ALA A 162 -17.53 -6.42 -3.08
CA ALA A 162 -16.36 -5.55 -2.93
C ALA A 162 -15.57 -5.86 -1.64
N GLU A 163 -16.25 -6.10 -0.52
CA GLU A 163 -15.64 -6.54 0.74
C GLU A 163 -14.92 -7.89 0.60
N SER A 164 -15.54 -8.86 -0.09
CA SER A 164 -14.91 -10.16 -0.35
C SER A 164 -13.66 -10.02 -1.21
N LEU A 165 -13.71 -9.21 -2.27
CA LEU A 165 -12.56 -8.94 -3.14
C LEU A 165 -11.45 -8.16 -2.42
N ALA A 166 -11.82 -7.25 -1.51
CA ALA A 166 -10.85 -6.52 -0.70
C ALA A 166 -10.10 -7.47 0.25
N LYS A 167 -10.82 -8.35 0.96
CA LYS A 167 -10.22 -9.37 1.83
C LYS A 167 -9.30 -10.34 1.08
N GLU A 168 -9.69 -10.73 -0.13
CA GLU A 168 -8.86 -11.58 -0.99
C GLU A 168 -7.56 -10.88 -1.37
N ARG A 169 -7.63 -9.61 -1.77
CA ARG A 169 -6.44 -8.77 -2.04
C ARG A 169 -5.54 -8.63 -0.81
N GLU A 170 -6.12 -8.31 0.34
CA GLU A 170 -5.38 -8.20 1.61
C GLU A 170 -4.67 -9.52 1.97
N SER A 171 -5.30 -10.66 1.66
CA SER A 171 -4.70 -11.98 1.86
C SER A 171 -3.50 -12.21 0.93
N PHE A 172 -3.60 -11.81 -0.34
CA PHE A 172 -2.46 -11.85 -1.26
C PHE A 172 -1.33 -10.92 -0.82
N ASP A 173 -1.65 -9.68 -0.43
CA ASP A 173 -0.66 -8.72 0.07
C ASP A 173 0.03 -9.25 1.34
N GLN A 174 -0.70 -9.97 2.21
CA GLN A 174 -0.12 -10.59 3.40
C GLN A 174 0.86 -11.71 3.04
N VAL A 175 0.50 -12.59 2.10
CA VAL A 175 1.39 -13.67 1.63
C VAL A 175 2.63 -13.11 0.95
N ASP A 176 2.49 -12.05 0.15
CA ASP A 176 3.62 -11.37 -0.50
C ASP A 176 4.57 -10.76 0.54
N ARG A 177 4.03 -10.08 1.56
CA ARG A 177 4.83 -9.58 2.70
C ARG A 177 5.58 -10.70 3.40
N GLU A 178 4.90 -11.81 3.71
CA GLU A 178 5.53 -12.96 4.37
C GLU A 178 6.66 -13.58 3.52
N ALA A 179 6.47 -13.66 2.21
CA ALA A 179 7.49 -14.14 1.28
C ALA A 179 8.72 -13.21 1.26
N ASP A 180 8.51 -11.90 1.24
CA ASP A 180 9.59 -10.91 1.26
C ASP A 180 10.32 -10.90 2.60
N GLU A 181 9.60 -11.00 3.72
CA GLU A 181 10.20 -11.17 5.04
C GLU A 181 11.03 -12.45 5.12
N TRP A 182 10.53 -13.56 4.59
CA TRP A 182 11.27 -14.82 4.57
C TRP A 182 12.56 -14.69 3.74
N ARG A 183 12.49 -14.06 2.56
CA ARG A 183 13.67 -13.78 1.73
C ARG A 183 14.67 -12.91 2.47
N ALA A 184 14.21 -11.86 3.14
CA ALA A 184 15.07 -10.97 3.92
C ALA A 184 15.78 -11.72 5.04
N ARG A 185 15.08 -12.60 5.76
CA ARG A 185 15.67 -13.46 6.79
C ARG A 185 16.74 -14.39 6.22
N GLU A 186 16.49 -15.01 5.07
CA GLU A 186 17.45 -15.94 4.49
C GLU A 186 18.70 -15.22 3.96
N ILE A 187 18.52 -14.06 3.32
CA ILE A 187 19.63 -13.18 2.92
C ILE A 187 20.46 -12.77 4.14
N ALA A 188 19.80 -12.40 5.25
CA ALA A 188 20.48 -12.03 6.49
C ALA A 188 21.29 -13.21 7.07
N LYS A 189 20.73 -14.42 7.08
CA LYS A 189 21.45 -15.63 7.50
C LYS A 189 22.68 -15.89 6.63
N ASP A 190 22.56 -15.77 5.32
CA ASP A 190 23.68 -15.99 4.40
C ASP A 190 24.76 -14.91 4.53
N ILE A 191 24.36 -13.66 4.77
CA ILE A 191 25.31 -12.59 5.11
C ILE A 191 26.04 -12.91 6.42
N ALA A 192 25.33 -13.38 7.44
CA ALA A 192 25.93 -13.76 8.72
C ALA A 192 26.90 -14.94 8.58
N LYS A 193 26.52 -16.01 7.87
CA LYS A 193 27.40 -17.15 7.56
C LYS A 193 28.67 -16.71 6.84
N ARG A 194 28.55 -15.89 5.79
CA ARG A 194 29.70 -15.33 5.07
C ARG A 194 30.60 -14.48 5.96
N LYS A 195 30.05 -13.70 6.89
CA LYS A 195 30.84 -12.93 7.87
C LYS A 195 31.63 -13.87 8.80
N VAL A 196 30.99 -14.91 9.32
CA VAL A 196 31.65 -15.92 10.18
C VAL A 196 32.75 -16.66 9.43
N GLU A 197 32.51 -17.06 8.17
CA GLU A 197 33.52 -17.70 7.33
C GLU A 197 34.72 -16.79 7.07
N LYS A 198 34.48 -15.51 6.75
CA LYS A 198 35.56 -14.50 6.63
C LYS A 198 36.35 -14.35 7.92
N MET A 199 35.69 -14.28 9.08
CA MET A 199 36.37 -14.21 10.37
C MET A 199 37.21 -15.47 10.65
N LYS A 200 36.68 -16.66 10.32
CA LYS A 200 37.44 -17.91 10.45
C LYS A 200 38.66 -17.92 9.55
N GLU A 201 38.56 -17.41 8.34
CA GLU A 201 39.70 -17.34 7.43
C GLU A 201 40.77 -16.36 7.93
N ILE A 202 40.37 -15.19 8.42
CA ILE A 202 41.28 -14.24 9.08
C ILE A 202 41.98 -14.91 10.27
N ALA A 203 41.25 -15.64 11.10
CA ALA A 203 41.83 -16.36 12.23
C ALA A 203 42.84 -17.44 11.80
N ARG A 204 42.56 -18.18 10.71
CA ARG A 204 43.51 -19.16 10.14
C ARG A 204 44.77 -18.50 9.59
N ILE A 205 44.64 -17.36 8.92
CA ILE A 205 45.79 -16.61 8.40
C ILE A 205 46.68 -16.16 9.55
N LYS A 206 46.10 -15.54 10.59
CA LYS A 206 46.84 -15.13 11.79
C LYS A 206 47.54 -16.30 12.48
N ALA A 207 46.84 -17.43 12.66
CA ALA A 207 47.43 -18.61 13.27
C ALA A 207 48.59 -19.20 12.45
N LYS A 208 48.52 -19.14 11.10
CA LYS A 208 49.62 -19.57 10.22
C LYS A 208 50.81 -18.60 10.30
N GLU A 209 50.55 -17.30 10.39
CA GLU A 209 51.60 -16.29 10.55
C GLU A 209 52.33 -16.45 11.89
N GLU A 210 51.60 -16.62 12.98
CA GLU A 210 52.18 -16.90 14.30
C GLU A 210 52.97 -18.21 14.31
N LYS A 211 52.46 -19.26 13.68
CA LYS A 211 53.21 -20.52 13.55
C LYS A 211 54.54 -20.32 12.81
N LYS A 212 54.53 -19.59 11.67
CA LYS A 212 55.77 -19.30 10.93
C LYS A 212 56.77 -18.50 11.77
N LYS A 213 56.26 -17.56 12.58
CA LYS A 213 57.10 -16.78 13.50
C LYS A 213 57.76 -17.70 14.54
N LEU A 214 56.96 -18.55 15.20
CA LEU A 214 57.47 -19.53 16.17
C LEU A 214 58.45 -20.54 15.53
N ASP A 215 58.18 -21.01 14.31
CA ASP A 215 59.08 -21.92 13.59
C ASP A 215 60.45 -21.25 13.34
N SER A 216 60.47 -19.95 12.98
CA SER A 216 61.72 -19.20 12.79
C SER A 216 62.48 -18.92 14.10
N GLU A 217 61.75 -18.67 15.20
CA GLU A 217 62.35 -18.52 16.54
C GLU A 217 62.96 -19.85 17.02
N LEU A 218 62.28 -20.97 16.76
CA LEU A 218 62.76 -22.31 17.08
C LEU A 218 64.01 -22.68 16.26
N GLU A 219 64.04 -22.36 14.97
CA GLU A 219 65.23 -22.57 14.13
C GLU A 219 66.44 -21.82 14.67
N LEU A 220 66.26 -20.55 15.06
CA LEU A 220 67.32 -19.75 15.68
C LEU A 220 67.79 -20.37 17.01
N ALA A 221 66.86 -20.78 17.88
CA ALA A 221 67.20 -21.43 19.14
C ALA A 221 68.02 -22.72 18.93
N LEU A 222 67.68 -23.50 17.91
CA LEU A 222 68.38 -24.74 17.55
C LEU A 222 69.80 -24.44 17.03
N ILE A 223 69.99 -23.40 16.22
CA ILE A 223 71.33 -22.94 15.80
C ILE A 223 72.16 -22.52 17.01
N VAL A 224 71.58 -21.77 17.95
CA VAL A 224 72.27 -21.33 19.18
C VAL A 224 72.69 -22.53 20.03
N GLU A 225 71.82 -23.53 20.21
CA GLU A 225 72.15 -24.77 20.93
C GLU A 225 73.33 -25.49 20.28
N LYS A 226 73.32 -25.64 18.94
CA LYS A 226 74.43 -26.27 18.21
C LYS A 226 75.73 -25.49 18.31
N LEU A 227 75.67 -24.15 18.32
CA LEU A 227 76.85 -23.31 18.56
C LEU A 227 77.38 -23.45 20.00
N GLN A 228 76.50 -23.58 20.99
CA GLN A 228 76.87 -23.84 22.38
C GLN A 228 77.53 -25.22 22.53
N GLU A 229 76.99 -26.26 21.90
CA GLU A 229 77.61 -27.59 21.83
C GLU A 229 79.01 -27.52 21.21
N LEU A 230 79.16 -26.88 20.05
CA LEU A 230 80.47 -26.69 19.40
C LEU A 230 81.46 -25.93 20.28
N ARG A 231 81.00 -24.88 20.97
CA ARG A 231 81.80 -24.12 21.94
C ARG A 231 82.27 -25.04 23.06
N SER A 232 81.38 -25.85 23.64
CA SER A 232 81.71 -26.78 24.73
C SER A 232 82.76 -27.81 24.31
N ILE A 233 82.65 -28.37 23.10
CA ILE A 233 83.61 -29.33 22.55
C ILE A 233 84.97 -28.66 22.33
N ARG A 234 84.98 -27.44 21.78
CA ARG A 234 86.22 -26.67 21.57
C ARG A 234 86.91 -26.33 22.89
N ILE A 235 86.14 -25.93 23.90
CA ILE A 235 86.62 -25.68 25.26
C ILE A 235 87.24 -26.94 25.86
N GLN A 236 86.55 -28.08 25.79
CA GLN A 236 87.07 -29.35 26.28
C GLN A 236 88.36 -29.76 25.54
N LYS A 237 88.44 -29.53 24.23
CA LYS A 237 89.64 -29.79 23.43
C LYS A 237 90.81 -28.90 23.88
N LEU A 238 90.59 -27.60 24.06
CA LEU A 238 91.61 -26.66 24.54
C LEU A 238 92.08 -27.01 25.96
N LYS A 239 91.15 -27.38 26.85
CA LYS A 239 91.45 -27.84 28.21
C LYS A 239 92.33 -29.09 28.21
N LYS A 240 92.05 -30.06 27.32
CA LYS A 240 92.90 -31.25 27.12
C LYS A 240 94.29 -30.91 26.57
N GLN A 241 94.42 -29.83 25.81
CA GLN A 241 95.70 -29.32 25.30
C GLN A 241 96.49 -28.50 26.35
N GLY A 242 95.99 -28.37 27.58
CA GLY A 242 96.64 -27.63 28.66
C GLY A 242 96.31 -26.14 28.68
N HIS A 243 95.44 -25.65 27.80
CA HIS A 243 94.93 -24.28 27.86
C HIS A 243 93.81 -24.19 28.90
N PHE A 244 94.08 -23.55 30.04
CA PHE A 244 93.06 -23.18 31.01
C PHE A 244 92.30 -21.95 30.51
N LEU A 245 90.97 -22.09 30.46
CA LEU A 245 90.10 -20.95 30.21
C LEU A 245 89.92 -20.17 31.52
N PRO A 246 89.93 -18.82 31.49
CA PRO A 246 89.70 -18.03 32.68
C PRO A 246 88.31 -18.30 33.29
N GLU A 247 88.23 -18.43 34.61
CA GLU A 247 86.98 -18.47 35.42
C GLU A 247 86.13 -17.19 35.29
N GLU A 248 86.64 -16.20 34.56
CA GLU A 248 85.95 -14.95 34.23
C GLU A 248 84.78 -15.17 33.26
N ASP A 249 84.85 -16.20 32.40
CA ASP A 249 83.75 -16.57 31.51
C ASP A 249 82.50 -17.01 32.30
N ASP A 250 82.68 -17.75 33.39
CA ASP A 250 81.58 -18.20 34.25
C ASP A 250 80.97 -17.03 35.02
N LYS A 251 81.80 -16.11 35.53
CA LYS A 251 81.34 -14.86 36.16
C LYS A 251 80.62 -13.93 35.19
N PHE A 252 81.05 -13.90 33.93
CA PHE A 252 80.37 -13.14 32.87
C PHE A 252 79.01 -13.75 32.54
N LEU A 253 78.93 -15.07 32.37
CA LEU A 253 77.66 -15.77 32.13
C LEU A 253 76.69 -15.62 33.31
N GLU A 254 77.18 -15.59 34.54
CA GLU A 254 76.39 -15.34 35.74
C GLU A 254 75.88 -13.89 35.80
N LYS A 255 76.71 -12.91 35.43
CA LYS A 255 76.28 -11.51 35.27
C LYS A 255 75.26 -11.33 34.15
N VAL A 256 75.45 -11.99 33.01
CA VAL A 256 74.49 -11.97 31.89
C VAL A 256 73.17 -12.59 32.34
N ARG A 257 73.21 -13.73 33.04
CA ARG A 257 72.00 -14.37 33.58
C ARG A 257 71.27 -13.47 34.57
N ALA A 258 72.00 -12.84 35.49
CA ALA A 258 71.43 -11.89 36.46
C ALA A 258 70.83 -10.65 35.77
N ALA A 259 71.46 -10.15 34.69
CA ALA A 259 70.93 -9.04 33.92
C ALA A 259 69.65 -9.41 33.15
N VAL A 260 69.60 -10.60 32.54
CA VAL A 260 68.40 -11.11 31.86
C VAL A 260 67.25 -11.33 32.86
N GLU A 261 67.53 -11.88 34.04
CA GLU A 261 66.52 -12.11 35.08
C GLU A 261 65.98 -10.80 35.68
N GLU A 262 66.83 -9.76 35.77
CA GLU A 262 66.41 -8.41 36.14
C GLU A 262 65.58 -7.73 35.04
N GLU A 263 65.93 -7.91 33.77
CA GLU A 263 65.14 -7.43 32.62
C GLU A 263 63.76 -8.11 32.56
N GLU A 264 63.68 -9.42 32.77
CA GLU A 264 62.41 -10.15 32.84
C GLU A 264 61.54 -9.64 34.01
N ARG A 265 62.14 -9.38 35.17
CA ARG A 265 61.44 -8.80 36.33
C ARG A 265 60.90 -7.41 36.02
N GLN A 266 61.66 -6.58 35.31
CA GLN A 266 61.24 -5.25 34.88
C GLN A 266 60.15 -5.31 33.81
N ALA A 267 60.24 -6.25 32.86
CA ALA A 267 59.22 -6.47 31.84
C ALA A 267 57.89 -6.92 32.44
N LEU A 268 57.91 -7.82 33.43
CA LEU A 268 56.73 -8.23 34.18
C LEU A 268 56.11 -7.06 34.95
N ALA A 269 56.93 -6.27 35.66
CA ALA A 269 56.43 -5.09 36.36
C ALA A 269 55.83 -4.05 35.40
N ALA A 270 56.45 -3.84 34.24
CA ALA A 270 55.91 -2.95 33.21
C ALA A 270 54.59 -3.48 32.64
N ALA A 271 54.50 -4.77 32.30
CA ALA A 271 53.29 -5.41 31.82
C ALA A 271 52.15 -5.34 32.85
N ASP A 272 52.44 -5.55 34.14
CA ASP A 272 51.45 -5.39 35.22
C ASP A 272 50.95 -3.94 35.33
N THR A 273 51.86 -2.95 35.20
CA THR A 273 51.44 -1.54 35.22
C THR A 273 50.64 -1.14 33.98
N ASP A 274 50.95 -1.68 32.80
CA ASP A 274 50.21 -1.41 31.57
C ASP A 274 48.85 -2.12 31.57
N ALA A 275 48.76 -3.35 32.07
CA ALA A 275 47.49 -4.04 32.31
C ALA A 275 46.60 -3.27 33.31
N ALA A 276 47.18 -2.69 34.36
CA ALA A 276 46.46 -1.83 35.29
C ALA A 276 45.97 -0.53 34.63
N LYS A 277 46.80 0.12 33.78
CA LYS A 277 46.39 1.31 33.01
C LYS A 277 45.26 0.99 32.03
N ASP A 278 45.33 -0.13 31.33
CA ASP A 278 44.29 -0.57 30.40
C ASP A 278 42.97 -0.89 31.12
N ALA A 279 43.05 -1.51 32.31
CA ALA A 279 41.87 -1.74 33.14
C ALA A 279 41.23 -0.42 33.61
N ILE A 280 42.04 0.57 33.99
CA ILE A 280 41.54 1.92 34.36
C ILE A 280 40.93 2.61 33.14
N ALA A 281 41.59 2.60 31.98
CA ALA A 281 41.07 3.19 30.76
C ALA A 281 39.74 2.53 30.34
N THR A 282 39.64 1.21 30.43
CA THR A 282 38.42 0.46 30.15
C THR A 282 37.30 0.81 31.13
N ALA A 283 37.62 0.97 32.42
CA ALA A 283 36.66 1.41 33.44
C ALA A 283 36.19 2.86 33.23
N GLU A 284 37.08 3.77 32.80
CA GLU A 284 36.72 5.17 32.49
C GLU A 284 35.85 5.29 31.23
N VAL A 285 36.13 4.49 30.19
CA VAL A 285 35.28 4.42 28.99
C VAL A 285 33.89 3.90 29.36
N SER A 286 33.80 2.91 30.26
CA SER A 286 32.53 2.38 30.77
C SER A 286 31.75 3.39 31.63
N ARG A 287 32.43 4.23 32.41
CA ARG A 287 31.77 5.32 33.18
C ARG A 287 31.23 6.43 32.29
N LYS A 288 31.85 6.70 31.13
CA LYS A 288 31.36 7.69 30.16
C LYS A 288 30.18 7.20 29.33
N THR A 289 29.95 5.89 29.24
CA THR A 289 28.86 5.28 28.44
C THR A 289 27.61 4.94 29.23
N ILE A 290 27.49 5.33 30.52
CA ILE A 290 26.21 5.31 31.24
C ILE A 290 25.46 6.61 30.94
N PRO A 291 24.36 6.60 30.16
CA PRO A 291 23.48 7.75 30.04
C PRO A 291 22.82 7.95 31.40
N SER A 292 23.08 9.09 32.05
CA SER A 292 22.29 9.54 33.18
C SER A 292 20.88 9.83 32.68
N TYR A 293 19.99 8.84 32.78
CA TYR A 293 18.56 9.08 32.74
C TYR A 293 18.18 9.50 34.17
N ASN A 294 17.96 10.79 34.37
CA ASN A 294 17.21 11.28 35.51
C ASN A 294 16.00 12.03 35.00
N LEU A 295 14.91 11.78 35.70
CA LEU A 295 13.51 12.05 35.41
C LEU A 295 13.22 13.56 35.28
N GLU A 296 12.37 13.89 34.30
CA GLU A 296 11.46 15.06 34.24
C GLU A 296 12.01 16.49 34.44
N SER A 297 11.99 17.29 33.38
CA SER A 297 10.84 18.18 33.10
C SER A 297 11.09 19.14 31.93
N ARG A 298 10.07 19.20 31.05
CA ARG A 298 9.55 20.39 30.35
C ARG A 298 10.25 20.86 29.05
N ASP A 299 9.72 20.35 27.93
CA ASP A 299 8.97 21.11 26.88
C ASP A 299 9.67 22.20 26.04
N PRO A 300 9.17 22.47 24.80
CA PRO A 300 9.91 22.20 23.56
C PRO A 300 10.19 23.46 22.73
N ASP A 301 11.04 23.37 21.70
CA ASP A 301 10.69 23.86 20.34
C ASP A 301 11.81 23.72 19.28
N SER A 302 11.33 23.37 18.08
CA SER A 302 11.79 23.70 16.71
C SER A 302 13.23 23.41 16.22
N ALA A 303 13.30 22.37 15.37
CA ALA A 303 13.65 22.43 13.95
C ALA A 303 15.01 23.00 13.45
N THR A 304 15.61 22.19 12.54
CA THR A 304 16.32 22.58 11.30
C THR A 304 17.85 22.40 11.27
N GLU A 305 18.24 21.32 10.55
CA GLU A 305 19.24 21.19 9.46
C GLU A 305 20.71 21.66 9.55
N ARG A 306 21.48 20.93 8.72
CA ARG A 306 22.83 21.16 8.11
C ARG A 306 24.04 20.74 8.95
N SER A 307 24.77 19.69 8.56
CA SER A 307 25.59 19.43 7.35
C SER A 307 26.95 20.12 7.38
N GLU A 308 28.03 19.34 7.19
CA GLU A 308 29.30 19.64 6.47
C GLU A 308 30.26 18.47 6.76
N GLU A 309 30.63 17.63 5.80
CA GLU A 309 31.65 17.80 4.73
C GLU A 309 33.10 17.98 5.21
N ARG A 310 33.95 16.99 4.90
CA ARG A 310 35.32 17.06 4.30
C ARG A 310 36.10 15.78 4.64
N ASN A 311 36.54 14.97 3.69
CA ASN A 311 37.62 15.11 2.70
C ASN A 311 39.03 14.86 3.29
N ASP A 312 39.89 14.34 2.40
CA ASP A 312 41.35 14.18 2.47
C ASP A 312 41.83 12.73 2.76
N GLN A 313 42.70 12.01 2.04
CA GLN A 313 43.68 12.19 0.94
C GLN A 313 45.04 11.63 1.40
N ARG A 314 45.62 10.66 0.66
CA ARG A 314 47.06 10.50 0.28
C ARG A 314 47.47 9.04 -0.05
N THR A 315 47.82 8.73 -1.31
CA THR A 315 49.19 8.53 -1.91
C THR A 315 49.91 7.24 -1.49
N ALA A 316 50.70 6.49 -2.28
CA ALA A 316 51.04 6.40 -3.71
C ALA A 316 52.02 5.19 -3.89
N SER A 317 52.24 4.76 -5.14
CA SER A 317 53.35 3.94 -5.70
C SER A 317 53.21 2.41 -5.72
N VAL A 318 53.68 1.62 -6.70
CA VAL A 318 54.28 1.78 -8.06
C VAL A 318 54.40 0.35 -8.70
N ASP A 319 54.41 0.28 -10.04
CA ASP A 319 54.95 -0.74 -10.98
C ASP A 319 54.27 -2.09 -11.38
N ASP A 320 53.93 -2.13 -12.68
CA ASP A 320 54.30 -3.08 -13.76
C ASP A 320 54.28 -4.61 -13.55
N LYS A 321 53.40 -5.30 -14.31
CA LYS A 321 53.83 -6.18 -15.41
C LYS A 321 52.67 -6.78 -16.23
N VAL A 322 52.85 -6.68 -17.54
CA VAL A 322 52.11 -7.39 -18.61
C VAL A 322 52.48 -8.87 -18.63
N SER A 323 51.51 -9.76 -18.88
CA SER A 323 51.76 -11.06 -19.49
C SER A 323 50.58 -11.53 -20.36
N ASN A 324 50.89 -11.69 -21.64
CA ASN A 324 50.15 -12.38 -22.69
C ASN A 324 49.85 -13.85 -22.34
N ILE A 325 48.70 -14.36 -22.79
CA ILE A 325 48.46 -15.76 -23.26
C ILE A 325 47.27 -15.64 -24.25
N SER A 326 47.53 -15.59 -25.56
CA SER A 326 47.61 -16.72 -26.50
C SER A 326 46.27 -17.45 -26.72
N THR A 327 45.49 -16.93 -27.67
CA THR A 327 44.38 -17.67 -28.30
C THR A 327 44.82 -18.14 -29.68
N ASN A 328 45.22 -19.42 -29.78
CA ASN A 328 45.27 -20.12 -31.05
C ASN A 328 43.84 -20.49 -31.45
N LYS A 329 43.36 -19.93 -32.56
CA LYS A 329 42.22 -20.45 -33.33
C LYS A 329 42.73 -20.75 -34.72
N GLU A 330 42.58 -22.00 -35.17
CA GLU A 330 42.25 -22.35 -36.56
C GLU A 330 41.89 -23.87 -36.69
N PRO A 331 41.32 -24.35 -37.81
CA PRO A 331 39.87 -24.59 -37.91
C PRO A 331 39.47 -25.99 -38.42
N GLY A 332 38.17 -26.30 -38.28
CA GLY A 332 37.36 -27.07 -39.25
C GLY A 332 37.59 -28.59 -39.42
N LYS A 333 36.56 -29.38 -39.14
CA LYS A 333 36.13 -30.48 -40.03
C LYS A 333 34.69 -30.95 -39.76
N GLN A 334 34.10 -31.46 -40.83
CA GLN A 334 32.69 -31.62 -41.17
C GLN A 334 31.99 -32.85 -40.56
N PHE A 335 30.66 -32.74 -40.50
CA PHE A 335 29.60 -33.76 -40.72
C PHE A 335 29.89 -35.25 -40.51
N GLY A 336 29.00 -35.92 -39.76
CA GLY A 336 28.81 -37.37 -39.81
C GLY A 336 28.04 -37.95 -38.61
N GLU A 337 26.73 -38.14 -38.81
CA GLU A 337 25.77 -39.07 -38.19
C GLU A 337 26.04 -39.79 -36.85
N VAL A 338 25.06 -39.58 -35.95
CA VAL A 338 24.27 -40.61 -35.22
C VAL A 338 25.02 -41.75 -34.52
N GLN A 339 25.09 -41.68 -33.18
CA GLN A 339 24.48 -42.70 -32.29
C GLN A 339 24.39 -42.14 -30.87
N GLY A 340 23.18 -42.14 -30.30
CA GLY A 340 22.85 -41.38 -29.10
C GLY A 340 23.25 -41.99 -27.76
N PHE A 341 23.15 -41.14 -26.73
CA PHE A 341 22.89 -41.51 -25.34
C PHE A 341 22.14 -40.34 -24.69
N GLY A 342 20.95 -40.61 -24.14
CA GLY A 342 20.16 -39.58 -23.43
C GLY A 342 18.65 -39.79 -23.40
N ARG A 343 18.18 -41.04 -23.54
CA ARG A 343 16.81 -41.49 -23.30
C ARG A 343 16.35 -41.11 -21.88
N ALA A 344 15.65 -39.99 -21.72
CA ALA A 344 14.89 -39.67 -20.52
C ALA A 344 13.71 -38.74 -20.84
N TYR A 345 12.51 -39.31 -20.73
CA TYR A 345 11.17 -38.70 -20.81
C TYR A 345 10.58 -38.38 -22.19
N ASP A 346 10.21 -39.45 -22.90
CA ASP A 346 9.23 -39.41 -23.98
C ASP A 346 7.80 -39.33 -23.37
N TYR A 347 7.43 -38.15 -22.86
CA TYR A 347 6.10 -37.92 -22.25
C TYR A 347 4.98 -37.79 -23.28
N ALA A 348 5.32 -37.73 -24.58
CA ALA A 348 4.40 -37.39 -25.64
C ALA A 348 3.87 -38.60 -26.43
N ALA A 349 4.48 -39.78 -26.26
CA ALA A 349 4.04 -41.03 -26.88
C ALA A 349 2.64 -41.52 -26.43
N ASN A 350 2.08 -40.93 -25.36
CA ASN A 350 0.80 -41.32 -24.75
C ASN A 350 -0.31 -40.27 -24.96
N LEU A 351 -0.10 -39.26 -25.79
CA LEU A 351 -1.12 -38.25 -26.06
C LEU A 351 -2.10 -38.75 -27.13
N PRO A 352 -3.43 -38.47 -27.00
CA PRO A 352 -4.37 -38.73 -28.07
C PRO A 352 -3.89 -38.10 -29.39
N MET A 353 -4.14 -38.77 -30.52
CA MET A 353 -3.70 -38.38 -31.87
C MET A 353 -3.99 -36.89 -32.19
N GLU A 354 -5.08 -36.37 -31.62
CA GLU A 354 -5.53 -34.99 -31.74
C GLU A 354 -4.52 -33.96 -31.21
N PHE A 355 -3.68 -34.31 -30.24
CA PHE A 355 -2.67 -33.43 -29.65
C PHE A 355 -1.32 -33.46 -30.38
N TYR A 356 -1.06 -34.49 -31.19
CA TYR A 356 0.18 -34.57 -31.97
C TYR A 356 0.29 -33.43 -32.98
N HIS A 357 -0.84 -33.03 -33.58
CA HIS A 357 -0.88 -31.89 -34.48
C HIS A 357 -0.41 -30.59 -33.80
N TYR A 358 -0.82 -30.38 -32.55
CA TYR A 358 -0.46 -29.17 -31.80
C TYR A 358 1.02 -29.15 -31.36
N TYR A 359 1.57 -30.28 -30.91
CA TYR A 359 2.94 -30.34 -30.40
C TYR A 359 4.01 -30.59 -31.48
N TYR A 360 3.66 -31.31 -32.55
CA TYR A 360 4.61 -31.77 -33.56
C TYR A 360 4.28 -31.33 -34.99
N GLY A 361 3.06 -30.84 -35.24
CA GLY A 361 2.66 -30.39 -36.58
C GLY A 361 3.57 -29.28 -37.11
N SER A 362 4.01 -28.37 -36.23
CA SER A 362 4.87 -27.24 -36.58
C SER A 362 6.26 -27.62 -37.07
N ASN A 363 6.70 -28.86 -36.80
CA ASN A 363 8.00 -29.36 -37.28
C ASN A 363 7.94 -29.76 -38.76
N THR A 364 6.74 -29.96 -39.31
CA THR A 364 6.53 -30.54 -40.65
C THR A 364 5.72 -29.62 -41.57
N ASP A 365 4.83 -28.79 -41.02
CA ASP A 365 3.99 -27.87 -41.80
C ASP A 365 3.92 -26.45 -41.21
N MET A 366 4.24 -25.45 -42.03
CA MET A 366 4.21 -24.04 -41.65
C MET A 366 2.79 -23.55 -41.35
N GLY A 367 1.76 -24.14 -41.98
CA GLY A 367 0.36 -23.81 -41.73
C GLY A 367 -0.01 -24.05 -40.27
N THR A 368 0.31 -25.24 -39.75
CA THR A 368 0.09 -25.58 -38.33
C THR A 368 0.82 -24.67 -37.37
N LEU A 369 2.05 -24.24 -37.69
CA LEU A 369 2.80 -23.29 -36.84
C LEU A 369 2.08 -21.94 -36.74
N ILE A 370 1.51 -21.46 -37.84
CA ILE A 370 0.73 -20.21 -37.87
C ILE A 370 -0.55 -20.35 -37.05
N GLU A 371 -1.24 -21.48 -37.15
CA GLU A 371 -2.46 -21.76 -36.38
C GLU A 371 -2.19 -21.82 -34.87
N VAL A 372 -1.16 -22.58 -34.47
CA VAL A 372 -0.71 -22.64 -33.07
C VAL A 372 -0.35 -21.23 -32.60
N ARG A 373 0.42 -20.46 -33.38
CA ARG A 373 0.75 -19.07 -32.99
C ARG A 373 -0.48 -18.19 -32.83
N ARG A 374 -1.46 -18.28 -33.73
CA ARG A 374 -2.72 -17.53 -33.64
C ARG A 374 -3.57 -17.90 -32.42
N SER A 375 -3.53 -19.16 -31.99
CA SER A 375 -4.18 -19.58 -30.75
C SER A 375 -3.50 -19.01 -29.50
N TRP A 376 -2.16 -18.95 -29.49
CA TRP A 376 -1.39 -18.30 -28.41
C TRP A 376 -1.60 -16.79 -28.33
N ASP A 377 -1.81 -16.13 -29.47
CA ASP A 377 -2.16 -14.71 -29.53
C ASP A 377 -3.39 -14.37 -28.68
N ALA A 378 -4.35 -15.30 -28.51
CA ALA A 378 -5.52 -15.11 -27.66
C ALA A 378 -5.18 -14.97 -26.16
N PHE A 379 -4.01 -15.44 -25.74
CA PHE A 379 -3.54 -15.40 -24.35
C PHE A 379 -2.46 -14.34 -24.10
N ILE A 380 -1.79 -13.86 -25.16
CA ILE A 380 -0.68 -12.89 -25.08
C ILE A 380 -1.18 -11.46 -25.32
N ARG A 381 -2.29 -11.26 -26.04
CA ARG A 381 -2.82 -9.92 -26.34
C ARG A 381 -3.34 -9.20 -25.07
N PRO A 382 -3.21 -7.86 -24.99
CA PRO A 382 -3.82 -7.08 -23.92
C PRO A 382 -5.35 -7.28 -23.91
N GLY A 383 -5.87 -7.89 -22.85
CA GLY A 383 -7.30 -8.28 -22.73
C GLY A 383 -7.62 -9.73 -23.09
N GLY A 384 -6.63 -10.54 -23.46
CA GLY A 384 -6.74 -11.98 -23.65
C GLY A 384 -6.93 -12.76 -22.34
N SER A 385 -7.43 -14.01 -22.42
CA SER A 385 -7.52 -14.90 -21.27
C SER A 385 -6.13 -15.21 -20.72
N ARG A 386 -5.95 -15.25 -19.39
CA ARG A 386 -4.66 -15.64 -18.80
C ARG A 386 -4.34 -17.08 -19.20
N ILE A 387 -3.10 -17.33 -19.63
CA ILE A 387 -2.59 -18.70 -19.84
C ILE A 387 -2.85 -19.48 -18.53
N PRO A 388 -3.55 -20.62 -18.56
CA PRO A 388 -3.79 -21.39 -17.34
C PRO A 388 -2.44 -21.80 -16.74
N GLY A 389 -2.15 -21.31 -15.52
CA GLY A 389 -0.84 -21.47 -14.87
C GLY A 389 -0.44 -22.91 -14.52
N HIS A 390 -1.30 -23.88 -14.83
CA HIS A 390 -1.13 -25.31 -14.58
C HIS A 390 -1.00 -26.13 -15.88
N TRP A 391 -1.06 -25.49 -17.06
CA TRP A 391 -1.18 -26.24 -18.32
C TRP A 391 0.14 -26.81 -18.83
N VAL A 392 1.27 -26.18 -18.52
CA VAL A 392 2.59 -26.71 -18.88
C VAL A 392 3.60 -26.27 -17.82
N GLN A 393 4.18 -27.21 -17.08
CA GLN A 393 5.38 -26.95 -16.29
C GLN A 393 6.53 -26.81 -17.29
N PRO A 394 7.14 -25.61 -17.44
CA PRO A 394 8.21 -25.45 -18.41
C PRO A 394 9.38 -26.36 -18.02
N PRO A 395 10.03 -27.02 -18.98
CA PRO A 395 11.26 -27.75 -18.70
C PRO A 395 12.30 -26.78 -18.11
N PRO A 396 13.23 -27.28 -17.28
CA PRO A 396 14.32 -26.46 -16.79
C PRO A 396 15.07 -25.85 -17.99
N PRO A 397 15.53 -24.59 -17.88
CA PRO A 397 16.23 -23.90 -18.95
C PRO A 397 17.42 -24.74 -19.41
N ALA A 398 17.55 -24.89 -20.74
CA ALA A 398 18.56 -25.76 -21.33
C ALA A 398 20.00 -25.29 -21.06
N ASP A 399 20.19 -23.98 -20.82
CA ASP A 399 21.48 -23.37 -20.49
C ASP A 399 21.34 -22.33 -19.37
N GLU A 400 22.43 -22.14 -18.63
CA GLU A 400 22.56 -21.18 -17.53
C GLU A 400 22.36 -19.72 -17.99
N ILE A 401 22.70 -19.44 -19.26
CA ILE A 401 22.47 -18.14 -19.90
C ILE A 401 20.96 -17.87 -20.05
N TRP A 402 20.17 -18.86 -20.49
CA TRP A 402 18.72 -18.72 -20.61
C TRP A 402 18.03 -18.61 -19.25
N ALA A 403 18.56 -19.32 -18.25
CA ALA A 403 18.09 -19.20 -16.87
C ALA A 403 18.24 -17.77 -16.33
N ALA A 404 19.33 -17.09 -16.66
CA ALA A 404 19.59 -15.71 -16.24
C ALA A 404 18.59 -14.68 -16.79
N TYR A 405 17.96 -14.95 -17.94
CA TYR A 405 16.91 -14.07 -18.50
C TYR A 405 15.51 -14.32 -17.91
N LEU A 406 15.27 -15.50 -17.34
CA LEU A 406 14.00 -15.84 -16.67
C LEU A 406 13.97 -15.33 -15.22
N VAL A 407 15.15 -15.21 -14.60
CA VAL A 407 15.31 -14.56 -13.30
C VAL A 407 15.40 -13.06 -13.55
N ARG A 408 14.33 -12.31 -13.24
CA ARG A 408 14.42 -10.85 -13.29
C ARG A 408 15.59 -10.40 -12.40
N PRO A 409 16.49 -9.53 -12.88
CA PRO A 409 17.47 -8.90 -12.01
C PRO A 409 16.72 -8.14 -10.92
N LYS A 410 17.20 -8.29 -9.67
CA LYS A 410 16.68 -7.58 -8.51
C LYS A 410 16.82 -6.07 -8.67
#